data_AF-A0A947BAS3-F1
#
_entry.id   AF-A0A947BAS3-F1
#
_cell.length_a   1.000
_cell.length_b   1.000
_cell.length_c   1.000
_cell.angle_alpha   90.00
_cell.angle_beta   90.00
_cell.angle_gamma   90.00
#
_symmetry.space_group_name_H-M   'P 1'
#
loop_
_entity.id
_entity.type
_entity.pdbx_description
1 polymer ?
#
loop_
_entity_poly.entity_id
_entity_poly.type
_entity_poly.pdbx_seq_one_letter_code
_entity_poly.pdbx_strand_id
1 'polypeptide(L)'
;MTQQTDIEIARGARKKPILEIGSGLGIGAEDLVPFGHDKAKVSQEFIEGVKGRKNGKLILVTAINPTPAGEGKTTTTVGLGDGLNAIGKKAMICIREASLGPNFGMKGGAAGGGYAQVVPMEDMNLHFTGDFHAITAAHNLLSAMIDNHLYWGNALEIDERRVSWRRVLDMNDRALRDVVTSLGGVTNGFPRQTGFDITVASEVMAILCLATDLKDLEKRLGDMIVASRRDRTPIYARDIKADGAMTVLLKDAMQPNLVQTLENNPAFVHGGPFANIAHGCNSVIATTTALKLADYVVTEAGFGADLGAEKFMNIKCRKAGLAPDCVVLVATIRAMKMNGGVAKADLGAENVDAVKAGCANLGRHIGNLKQFGVPVVVAINHFVKDTEAEIAAVEAYVAEQGSEAIVSKHWADGSKGSEALARRVAEIADSGRSQFSPLYPDDMGL
;
A
#
# COMPACT_ATOMS: atom_id res chain seq x y z
N MET A 1 -26.64 -13.37 -17.59
CA MET A 1 -25.56 -14.24 -17.10
C MET A 1 -25.35 -13.91 -15.63
N THR A 2 -25.31 -14.91 -14.76
CA THR A 2 -25.02 -14.73 -13.33
C THR A 2 -23.55 -14.30 -13.20
N GLN A 3 -23.34 -13.09 -12.69
CA GLN A 3 -22.00 -12.53 -12.46
C GLN A 3 -21.38 -13.25 -11.25
N GLN A 4 -20.26 -13.94 -11.45
CA GLN A 4 -19.55 -14.61 -10.36
C GLN A 4 -19.04 -13.57 -9.35
N THR A 5 -19.06 -13.94 -8.07
CA THR A 5 -18.45 -13.13 -7.00
C THR A 5 -16.93 -13.18 -7.08
N ASP A 6 -16.25 -12.17 -6.53
CA ASP A 6 -14.79 -12.11 -6.53
C ASP A 6 -14.14 -13.36 -5.92
N ILE A 7 -14.73 -13.90 -4.84
CA ILE A 7 -14.23 -15.10 -4.17
C ILE A 7 -14.44 -16.38 -5.01
N GLU A 8 -15.54 -16.48 -5.76
CA GLU A 8 -15.78 -17.60 -6.67
C GLU A 8 -14.75 -17.59 -7.81
N ILE A 9 -14.43 -16.40 -8.36
CA ILE A 9 -13.38 -16.23 -9.35
C ILE A 9 -12.01 -16.63 -8.76
N ALA A 10 -11.68 -16.14 -7.57
CA ALA A 10 -10.41 -16.44 -6.90
C ALA A 10 -10.23 -17.94 -6.60
N ARG A 11 -11.30 -18.64 -6.18
CA ARG A 11 -11.29 -20.09 -5.93
C ARG A 11 -11.18 -20.91 -7.23
N GLY A 12 -11.70 -20.37 -8.34
CA GLY A 12 -11.57 -20.96 -9.67
C GLY A 12 -10.19 -20.78 -10.32
N ALA A 13 -9.29 -20.00 -9.71
CA ALA A 13 -7.99 -19.65 -10.27
C ALA A 13 -7.07 -20.87 -10.41
N ARG A 14 -6.47 -21.04 -11.60
CA ARG A 14 -5.44 -22.04 -11.86
C ARG A 14 -4.06 -21.47 -11.51
N LYS A 15 -3.75 -21.42 -10.22
CA LYS A 15 -2.48 -20.92 -9.70
C LYS A 15 -1.31 -21.82 -10.14
N LYS A 16 -0.21 -21.23 -10.59
CA LYS A 16 1.05 -21.95 -10.77
C LYS A 16 1.75 -22.15 -9.43
N PRO A 17 2.57 -23.20 -9.26
CA PRO A 17 3.48 -23.29 -8.13
C PRO A 17 4.34 -22.03 -8.01
N ILE A 18 4.51 -21.51 -6.79
CA ILE A 18 5.21 -20.24 -6.57
C ILE A 18 6.68 -20.28 -7.01
N LEU A 19 7.30 -21.47 -6.97
CA LEU A 19 8.64 -21.69 -7.48
C LEU A 19 8.75 -21.45 -8.99
N GLU A 20 7.69 -21.75 -9.77
CA GLU A 20 7.66 -21.44 -11.20
C GLU A 20 7.56 -19.93 -11.45
N ILE A 21 6.75 -19.23 -10.65
CA ILE A 21 6.65 -17.76 -10.71
C ILE A 21 8.02 -17.13 -10.40
N GLY A 22 8.68 -17.59 -9.33
CA GLY A 22 10.00 -17.12 -8.94
C GLY A 22 11.08 -17.42 -9.97
N SER A 23 11.07 -18.61 -10.58
CA SER A 23 11.99 -18.98 -11.67
C SER A 23 11.85 -18.03 -12.87
N GLY A 24 10.61 -17.65 -13.24
CA GLY A 24 10.37 -16.64 -14.28
C GLY A 24 10.93 -15.24 -13.96
N LEU A 25 11.18 -14.94 -12.69
CA LEU A 25 11.86 -13.73 -12.23
C LEU A 25 13.38 -13.91 -12.09
N GLY A 26 13.90 -15.12 -12.27
CA GLY A 26 15.30 -15.48 -12.00
C GLY A 26 15.62 -15.57 -10.52
N ILE A 27 14.65 -15.94 -9.68
CA ILE A 27 14.83 -16.26 -8.26
C ILE A 27 15.03 -17.77 -8.14
N GLY A 28 16.15 -18.18 -7.54
CA GLY A 28 16.44 -19.59 -7.26
C GLY A 28 15.46 -20.21 -6.28
N ALA A 29 15.36 -21.54 -6.25
CA ALA A 29 14.47 -22.23 -5.32
C ALA A 29 14.96 -22.10 -3.86
N GLU A 30 16.28 -22.00 -3.68
CA GLU A 30 16.98 -21.73 -2.43
C GLU A 30 16.70 -20.35 -1.85
N ASP A 31 16.32 -19.39 -2.71
CA ASP A 31 16.02 -18.01 -2.35
C ASP A 31 14.53 -17.74 -2.13
N LEU A 32 13.71 -18.79 -2.21
CA LEU A 32 12.28 -18.76 -1.93
C LEU A 32 12.00 -19.59 -0.70
N VAL A 33 11.44 -18.97 0.33
CA VAL A 33 10.97 -19.64 1.54
C VAL A 33 9.46 -19.88 1.38
N PRO A 34 8.99 -21.08 0.99
CA PRO A 34 7.59 -21.28 0.62
C PRO A 34 6.67 -21.33 1.85
N PHE A 35 5.50 -20.70 1.74
CA PHE A 35 4.40 -20.80 2.68
C PHE A 35 3.25 -21.55 2.02
N GLY A 36 3.41 -22.88 1.91
CA GLY A 36 2.58 -23.70 1.03
C GLY A 36 3.13 -23.70 -0.40
N HIS A 37 2.23 -23.82 -1.39
CA HIS A 37 2.64 -24.00 -2.79
C HIS A 37 2.48 -22.77 -3.68
N ASP A 38 1.77 -21.73 -3.21
CA ASP A 38 1.32 -20.59 -4.02
C ASP A 38 1.76 -19.22 -3.48
N LYS A 39 2.60 -19.19 -2.44
CA LYS A 39 3.21 -17.98 -1.87
C LYS A 39 4.56 -18.30 -1.22
N ALA A 40 5.47 -17.34 -1.23
CA ALA A 40 6.80 -17.50 -0.65
C ALA A 40 7.39 -16.15 -0.20
N LYS A 41 8.27 -16.16 0.79
CA LYS A 41 9.15 -15.01 1.07
C LYS A 41 10.40 -15.08 0.19
N VAL A 42 10.91 -13.93 -0.23
CA VAL A 42 12.18 -13.82 -0.97
C VAL A 42 13.33 -13.60 0.01
N SER A 43 14.38 -14.40 -0.08
CA SER A 43 15.50 -14.38 0.84
C SER A 43 16.21 -13.01 0.88
N GLN A 44 16.76 -12.66 2.04
CA GLN A 44 17.55 -11.44 2.21
C GLN A 44 18.82 -11.46 1.33
N GLU A 45 19.45 -12.63 1.19
CA GLU A 45 20.66 -12.81 0.36
C GLU A 45 20.38 -12.49 -1.11
N PHE A 46 19.27 -12.97 -1.65
CA PHE A 46 18.85 -12.63 -3.01
C PHE A 46 18.58 -11.14 -3.18
N ILE A 47 17.83 -10.54 -2.25
CA ILE A 47 17.51 -9.11 -2.27
C ILE A 47 18.80 -8.27 -2.31
N GLU A 48 19.81 -8.65 -1.54
CA GLU A 48 21.12 -8.00 -1.55
C GLU A 48 21.87 -8.22 -2.86
N GLY A 49 21.86 -9.44 -3.38
CA GLY A 49 22.50 -9.81 -4.65
C GLY A 49 21.96 -9.07 -5.87
N VAL A 50 20.70 -8.62 -5.84
CA VAL A 50 20.09 -7.89 -6.97
C VAL A 50 20.21 -6.36 -6.90
N LYS A 51 20.69 -5.78 -5.79
CA LYS A 51 20.78 -4.32 -5.59
C LYS A 51 21.54 -3.60 -6.71
N GLY A 52 22.57 -4.24 -7.28
CA GLY A 52 23.39 -3.69 -8.36
C GLY A 52 22.74 -3.71 -9.75
N ARG A 53 21.60 -4.39 -9.95
CA ARG A 53 20.92 -4.43 -11.26
C ARG A 53 20.35 -3.05 -11.61
N LYS A 54 20.15 -2.78 -12.90
CA LYS A 54 19.47 -1.57 -13.36
C LYS A 54 18.00 -1.61 -12.92
N ASN A 55 17.45 -0.46 -12.54
CA ASN A 55 16.02 -0.34 -12.27
C ASN A 55 15.23 -0.41 -13.58
N GLY A 56 14.10 -1.12 -13.55
CA GLY A 56 13.00 -0.96 -14.50
C GLY A 56 12.24 0.35 -14.29
N LYS A 57 11.08 0.43 -14.92
CA LYS A 57 10.17 1.57 -14.91
C LYS A 57 9.21 1.52 -13.73
N LEU A 58 9.04 2.63 -13.03
CA LEU A 58 8.16 2.73 -11.87
C LEU A 58 6.85 3.43 -12.25
N ILE A 59 5.73 2.74 -12.10
CA ILE A 59 4.39 3.24 -12.40
C ILE A 59 3.62 3.36 -11.08
N LEU A 60 3.14 4.55 -10.77
CA LEU A 60 2.26 4.78 -9.63
C LEU A 60 0.80 4.79 -10.07
N VAL A 61 -0.02 3.93 -9.47
CA VAL A 61 -1.47 3.99 -9.58
C VAL A 61 -2.05 4.72 -8.36
N THR A 62 -2.83 5.75 -8.64
CA THR A 62 -3.57 6.52 -7.63
C THR A 62 -5.01 6.74 -8.11
N ALA A 63 -5.81 7.46 -7.36
CA ALA A 63 -7.21 7.71 -7.71
C ALA A 63 -7.62 9.14 -7.38
N ILE A 64 -8.80 9.51 -7.86
CA ILE A 64 -9.56 10.65 -7.33
C ILE A 64 -9.89 10.45 -5.83
N ASN A 65 -10.55 11.43 -5.21
CA ASN A 65 -11.02 11.27 -3.84
C ASN A 65 -11.96 10.06 -3.71
N PRO A 66 -11.82 9.21 -2.68
CA PRO A 66 -12.66 8.04 -2.51
C PRO A 66 -14.13 8.45 -2.34
N THR A 67 -15.01 7.78 -3.06
CA THR A 67 -16.45 7.94 -2.96
C THR A 67 -17.09 6.62 -2.50
N PRO A 68 -18.29 6.65 -1.91
CA PRO A 68 -19.05 5.44 -1.60
C PRO A 68 -19.38 4.55 -2.81
N ALA A 69 -19.19 5.01 -4.05
CA ALA A 69 -19.36 4.23 -5.27
C ALA A 69 -18.20 3.26 -5.52
N GLY A 70 -17.00 3.57 -5.01
CA GLY A 70 -15.77 2.84 -5.25
C GLY A 70 -15.12 3.18 -6.60
N GLU A 71 -13.80 3.36 -6.58
CA GLU A 71 -13.05 3.75 -7.77
C GLU A 71 -12.36 2.54 -8.45
N GLY A 72 -12.09 1.47 -7.70
CA GLY A 72 -11.39 0.29 -8.23
C GLY A 72 -9.89 0.50 -8.43
N LYS A 73 -9.21 1.32 -7.61
CA LYS A 73 -7.78 1.59 -7.77
C LYS A 73 -6.93 0.31 -7.84
N THR A 74 -7.11 -0.60 -6.89
CA THR A 74 -6.32 -1.84 -6.84
C THR A 74 -6.67 -2.80 -7.97
N THR A 75 -7.91 -2.78 -8.47
CA THR A 75 -8.26 -3.56 -9.67
C THR A 75 -7.47 -3.03 -10.87
N THR A 76 -7.31 -1.72 -10.99
CA THR A 76 -6.46 -1.12 -12.03
C THR A 76 -4.98 -1.43 -11.84
N THR A 77 -4.47 -1.42 -10.60
CA THR A 77 -3.08 -1.82 -10.31
C THR A 77 -2.78 -3.22 -10.81
N VAL A 78 -3.66 -4.18 -10.50
CA VAL A 78 -3.51 -5.57 -10.94
C VAL A 78 -3.73 -5.70 -12.44
N GLY A 79 -4.84 -5.15 -12.95
CA GLY A 79 -5.19 -5.22 -14.36
C GLY A 79 -4.16 -4.58 -15.27
N LEU A 80 -3.51 -3.49 -14.85
CA LEU A 80 -2.41 -2.88 -15.60
C LEU A 80 -1.18 -3.77 -15.61
N GLY A 81 -0.82 -4.38 -14.49
CA GLY A 81 0.28 -5.35 -14.44
C GLY A 81 0.03 -6.56 -15.34
N ASP A 82 -1.19 -7.10 -15.35
CA ASP A 82 -1.59 -8.17 -16.25
C ASP A 82 -1.57 -7.73 -17.72
N GLY A 83 -2.09 -6.53 -18.02
CA GLY A 83 -2.09 -5.95 -19.36
C GLY A 83 -0.68 -5.72 -19.90
N LEU A 84 0.26 -5.26 -19.07
CA LEU A 84 1.67 -5.07 -19.45
C LEU A 84 2.33 -6.40 -19.83
N ASN A 85 2.08 -7.47 -19.06
CA ASN A 85 2.58 -8.81 -19.39
C ASN A 85 1.94 -9.35 -20.67
N ALA A 86 0.63 -9.13 -20.88
CA ALA A 86 -0.08 -9.56 -22.09
C ALA A 86 0.45 -8.90 -23.37
N ILE A 87 0.95 -7.66 -23.30
CA ILE A 87 1.61 -6.98 -24.43
C ILE A 87 3.13 -7.28 -24.54
N GLY A 88 3.63 -8.25 -23.78
CA GLY A 88 5.00 -8.74 -23.86
C GLY A 88 6.03 -7.97 -23.02
N LYS A 89 5.62 -7.10 -22.10
CA LYS A 89 6.53 -6.42 -21.17
C LYS A 89 6.70 -7.27 -19.90
N LYS A 90 7.92 -7.40 -19.37
CA LYS A 90 8.13 -8.08 -18.08
C LYS A 90 7.70 -7.16 -16.94
N ALA A 91 6.51 -7.35 -16.39
CA ALA A 91 5.95 -6.48 -15.36
C ALA A 91 5.68 -7.19 -14.03
N MET A 92 5.92 -6.48 -12.92
CA MET A 92 5.59 -6.91 -11.56
C MET A 92 4.65 -5.93 -10.87
N ILE A 93 3.80 -6.45 -10.00
CA ILE A 93 2.88 -5.66 -9.17
C ILE A 93 3.42 -5.57 -7.75
N CYS A 94 3.18 -4.43 -7.08
CA CYS A 94 3.55 -4.19 -5.69
C CYS A 94 2.38 -3.54 -4.94
N ILE A 95 1.71 -4.30 -4.07
CA ILE A 95 0.56 -3.84 -3.28
C ILE A 95 0.78 -4.05 -1.78
N ARG A 96 -0.16 -3.51 -1.00
CA ARG A 96 -0.16 -3.61 0.46
C ARG A 96 -0.87 -4.88 0.91
N GLU A 97 -0.42 -5.43 2.04
CA GLU A 97 -1.18 -6.43 2.79
C GLU A 97 -2.40 -5.77 3.45
N ALA A 98 -3.51 -6.51 3.53
CA ALA A 98 -4.73 -6.06 4.19
C ALA A 98 -4.66 -6.36 5.69
N SER A 99 -5.14 -5.42 6.52
CA SER A 99 -5.37 -5.69 7.94
C SER A 99 -6.42 -6.78 8.12
N LEU A 100 -6.18 -7.67 9.09
CA LEU A 100 -7.03 -8.81 9.42
C LEU A 100 -8.37 -8.35 10.00
N GLY A 101 -8.36 -7.42 10.96
CA GLY A 101 -9.54 -6.97 11.70
C GLY A 101 -10.73 -6.53 10.82
N PRO A 102 -10.54 -5.68 9.79
CA PRO A 102 -11.59 -5.25 8.87
C PRO A 102 -12.35 -6.36 8.14
N ASN A 103 -11.71 -7.51 7.89
CA ASN A 103 -12.35 -8.64 7.22
C ASN A 103 -13.47 -9.27 8.08
N PHE A 104 -13.42 -9.10 9.40
CA PHE A 104 -14.48 -9.51 10.34
C PHE A 104 -15.49 -8.39 10.66
N GLY A 105 -15.37 -7.24 9.97
CA GLY A 105 -16.27 -6.10 10.10
C GLY A 105 -17.11 -5.88 8.84
N MET A 106 -16.84 -4.79 8.13
CA MET A 106 -17.61 -4.36 6.95
C MET A 106 -16.83 -4.42 5.63
N LYS A 107 -15.51 -4.66 5.65
CA LYS A 107 -14.65 -4.48 4.48
C LYS A 107 -13.93 -5.78 4.16
N GLY A 108 -14.32 -6.45 3.08
CA GLY A 108 -13.59 -7.58 2.51
C GLY A 108 -12.70 -7.16 1.34
N GLY A 109 -11.53 -7.77 1.23
CA GLY A 109 -10.67 -7.83 0.04
C GLY A 109 -9.91 -6.54 -0.32
N ALA A 110 -8.58 -6.53 -0.18
CA ALA A 110 -7.70 -5.44 -0.65
C ALA A 110 -6.86 -5.82 -1.89
N ALA A 111 -7.14 -6.95 -2.53
CA ALA A 111 -6.28 -7.58 -3.53
C ALA A 111 -6.81 -7.47 -4.99
N GLY A 112 -7.58 -6.44 -5.30
CA GLY A 112 -8.24 -6.27 -6.59
C GLY A 112 -9.69 -6.74 -6.59
N GLY A 113 -10.22 -7.13 -7.75
CA GLY A 113 -11.62 -7.53 -7.94
C GLY A 113 -11.91 -7.97 -9.37
N GLY A 114 -12.97 -8.77 -9.56
CA GLY A 114 -13.33 -9.34 -10.86
C GLY A 114 -12.23 -10.25 -11.40
N TYR A 115 -11.87 -10.10 -12.67
CA TYR A 115 -10.77 -10.85 -13.30
C TYR A 115 -9.38 -10.21 -13.12
N ALA A 116 -9.28 -9.14 -12.32
CA ALA A 116 -8.02 -8.50 -11.95
C ALA A 116 -7.77 -8.61 -10.44
N GLN A 117 -7.31 -9.79 -9.99
CA GLN A 117 -7.05 -10.08 -8.58
C GLN A 117 -5.64 -10.66 -8.36
N VAL A 118 -5.08 -10.39 -7.19
CA VAL A 118 -3.94 -11.13 -6.63
C VAL A 118 -4.46 -12.28 -5.77
N VAL A 119 -3.83 -13.45 -5.90
CA VAL A 119 -4.22 -14.70 -5.23
C VAL A 119 -3.01 -15.36 -4.55
N PRO A 120 -3.21 -16.11 -3.44
CA PRO A 120 -4.48 -16.52 -2.82
C PRO A 120 -5.16 -15.45 -1.94
N MET A 121 -6.39 -15.04 -2.32
CA MET A 121 -7.13 -13.96 -1.64
C MET A 121 -7.49 -14.29 -0.18
N GLU A 122 -7.87 -15.53 0.13
CA GLU A 122 -8.26 -15.93 1.50
C GLU A 122 -7.07 -15.80 2.47
N ASP A 123 -5.90 -16.32 2.10
CA ASP A 123 -4.70 -16.22 2.91
C ASP A 123 -4.28 -14.76 3.12
N MET A 124 -4.31 -13.95 2.05
CA MET A 124 -3.94 -12.53 2.09
C MET A 124 -4.87 -11.67 2.95
N ASN A 125 -6.13 -12.09 3.12
CA ASN A 125 -7.09 -11.40 3.99
C ASN A 125 -7.03 -11.91 5.44
N LEU A 126 -6.29 -12.99 5.71
CA LEU A 126 -6.15 -13.59 7.03
C LEU A 126 -4.71 -13.42 7.55
N HIS A 127 -4.01 -14.51 7.80
CA HIS A 127 -2.69 -14.48 8.43
C HIS A 127 -1.54 -14.32 7.44
N PHE A 128 -1.81 -14.53 6.16
CA PHE A 128 -0.85 -14.51 5.07
C PHE A 128 0.46 -15.24 5.40
N THR A 129 1.55 -14.49 5.57
CA THR A 129 2.89 -14.98 5.95
C THR A 129 3.27 -14.62 7.38
N GLY A 130 2.37 -13.99 8.14
CA GLY A 130 2.55 -13.64 9.54
C GLY A 130 3.21 -12.27 9.78
N ASP A 131 3.37 -11.44 8.76
CA ASP A 131 4.08 -10.16 8.85
C ASP A 131 3.41 -9.22 9.87
N PHE A 132 2.08 -9.14 9.86
CA PHE A 132 1.34 -8.29 10.80
C PHE A 132 1.38 -8.84 12.23
N HIS A 133 1.53 -10.16 12.40
CA HIS A 133 1.76 -10.75 13.73
C HIS A 133 3.14 -10.38 14.26
N ALA A 134 4.17 -10.42 13.42
CA ALA A 134 5.52 -9.98 13.79
C ALA A 134 5.55 -8.49 14.18
N ILE A 135 4.86 -7.63 13.44
CA ILE A 135 4.72 -6.19 13.76
C ILE A 135 3.97 -5.98 15.08
N THR A 136 2.90 -6.75 15.31
CA THR A 136 2.16 -6.73 16.59
C THR A 136 3.06 -7.14 17.74
N ALA A 137 3.84 -8.21 17.58
CA ALA A 137 4.77 -8.72 18.58
C ALA A 137 5.88 -7.70 18.89
N ALA A 138 6.52 -7.14 17.86
CA ALA A 138 7.57 -6.14 18.03
C ALA A 138 7.05 -4.87 18.74
N HIS A 139 5.89 -4.35 18.33
CA HIS A 139 5.29 -3.18 18.97
C HIS A 139 4.97 -3.45 20.45
N ASN A 140 4.33 -4.58 20.75
CA ASN A 140 3.91 -4.91 22.11
C ASN A 140 5.07 -5.34 23.01
N LEU A 141 6.18 -5.87 22.44
CA LEU A 141 7.43 -6.07 23.16
C LEU A 141 7.94 -4.73 23.71
N LEU A 142 8.00 -3.68 22.88
CA LEU A 142 8.41 -2.35 23.33
C LEU A 142 7.48 -1.81 24.42
N SER A 143 6.16 -1.95 24.27
CA SER A 143 5.20 -1.56 25.32
C SER A 143 5.45 -2.32 26.64
N ALA A 144 5.74 -3.62 26.57
CA ALA A 144 6.08 -4.43 27.75
C ALA A 144 7.42 -4.02 28.38
N MET A 145 8.44 -3.72 27.57
CA MET A 145 9.75 -3.27 28.06
C MET A 145 9.68 -1.89 28.74
N ILE A 146 8.85 -0.98 28.25
CA ILE A 146 8.60 0.32 28.89
C ILE A 146 8.00 0.12 30.30
N ASP A 147 6.95 -0.70 30.42
CA ASP A 147 6.29 -0.94 31.71
C ASP A 147 7.20 -1.73 32.67
N ASN A 148 8.01 -2.66 32.16
CA ASN A 148 9.01 -3.37 32.95
C ASN A 148 10.14 -2.43 33.44
N HIS A 149 10.55 -1.44 32.62
CA HIS A 149 11.52 -0.43 33.02
C HIS A 149 10.99 0.46 34.14
N LEU A 150 9.70 0.85 34.07
CA LEU A 150 9.02 1.55 35.16
C LEU A 150 9.03 0.71 36.44
N TYR A 151 8.70 -0.58 36.32
CA TYR A 151 8.61 -1.52 37.44
C TYR A 151 9.94 -1.67 38.20
N TRP A 152 11.06 -1.88 37.50
CA TRP A 152 12.38 -2.16 38.11
C TRP A 152 13.19 -0.92 38.51
N GLY A 153 12.52 0.21 38.76
CA GLY A 153 13.16 1.39 39.36
C GLY A 153 13.30 2.60 38.44
N ASN A 154 12.73 2.55 37.22
CA ASN A 154 12.57 3.69 36.32
C ASN A 154 13.85 4.56 36.18
N ALA A 155 15.00 3.94 35.94
CA ALA A 155 16.29 4.63 35.90
C ALA A 155 16.41 5.72 34.81
N LEU A 156 15.46 5.76 33.86
CA LEU A 156 15.40 6.78 32.80
C LEU A 156 14.50 7.96 33.17
N GLU A 157 13.87 7.92 34.35
CA GLU A 157 12.94 8.93 34.86
C GLU A 157 11.77 9.21 33.91
N ILE A 158 11.21 8.14 33.31
CA ILE A 158 10.00 8.22 32.49
C ILE A 158 8.87 8.82 33.34
N ASP A 159 8.19 9.86 32.83
CA ASP A 159 6.92 10.31 33.38
C ASP A 159 5.81 9.39 32.82
N GLU A 160 5.19 8.57 33.68
CA GLU A 160 4.17 7.58 33.30
C GLU A 160 2.96 8.18 32.56
N ARG A 161 2.71 9.48 32.75
CA ARG A 161 1.63 10.23 32.09
C ARG A 161 2.03 10.75 30.70
N ARG A 162 3.32 10.62 30.34
CA ARG A 162 3.93 11.10 29.10
C ARG A 162 4.51 9.97 28.27
N VAL A 163 4.01 8.75 28.45
CA VAL A 163 4.27 7.63 27.54
C VAL A 163 3.36 7.81 26.33
N SER A 164 3.92 8.21 25.19
CA SER A 164 3.19 8.33 23.92
C SER A 164 2.96 6.95 23.28
N TRP A 165 3.82 5.98 23.60
CA TRP A 165 3.74 4.63 23.06
C TRP A 165 2.56 3.83 23.62
N ARG A 166 1.62 3.48 22.74
CA ARG A 166 0.42 2.70 23.02
C ARG A 166 0.72 1.20 22.90
N ARG A 167 -0.32 0.39 22.76
CA ARG A 167 -0.26 -1.03 22.37
C ARG A 167 -0.97 -1.23 21.04
N VAL A 168 -0.85 -2.41 20.44
CA VAL A 168 -1.60 -2.73 19.21
C VAL A 168 -2.20 -4.11 19.19
N LEU A 169 -3.29 -4.25 18.45
CA LEU A 169 -3.95 -5.51 18.13
C LEU A 169 -4.62 -5.38 16.75
N ASP A 170 -4.44 -6.38 15.87
CA ASP A 170 -5.06 -6.35 14.54
C ASP A 170 -6.53 -6.82 14.55
N MET A 171 -7.32 -6.21 15.42
CA MET A 171 -8.77 -6.44 15.55
C MET A 171 -9.50 -5.10 15.66
N ASN A 172 -10.72 -5.07 15.14
CA ASN A 172 -11.60 -3.90 15.27
C ASN A 172 -12.24 -3.85 16.66
N ASP A 173 -11.43 -3.60 17.69
CA ASP A 173 -11.89 -3.55 19.08
C ASP A 173 -11.93 -2.10 19.61
N ARG A 174 -13.15 -1.57 19.77
CA ARG A 174 -13.35 -0.21 20.30
C ARG A 174 -13.14 -0.10 21.80
N ALA A 175 -13.25 -1.19 22.55
CA ALA A 175 -13.17 -1.19 24.02
C ALA A 175 -11.75 -0.90 24.51
N LEU A 176 -10.75 -1.17 23.67
CA LEU A 176 -9.33 -1.00 23.99
C LEU A 176 -8.79 0.41 23.67
N ARG A 177 -9.61 1.34 23.16
CA ARG A 177 -9.14 2.68 22.74
C ARG A 177 -8.53 3.50 23.87
N ASP A 178 -9.09 3.38 25.07
CA ASP A 178 -8.67 4.08 26.28
C ASP A 178 -8.83 3.14 27.47
N VAL A 179 -7.73 2.79 28.13
CA VAL A 179 -7.67 1.82 29.22
C VAL A 179 -6.70 2.27 30.29
N VAL A 180 -6.90 1.76 31.51
CA VAL A 180 -5.90 1.84 32.58
C VAL A 180 -5.25 0.45 32.74
N THR A 181 -3.93 0.41 32.70
CA THR A 181 -3.13 -0.84 32.81
C THR A 181 -2.40 -0.91 34.14
N SER A 182 -1.80 -2.07 34.44
CA SER A 182 -0.95 -2.30 35.63
C SER A 182 -1.66 -2.09 36.97
N LEU A 183 -2.92 -2.53 37.04
CA LEU A 183 -3.72 -2.57 38.27
C LEU A 183 -3.46 -3.87 39.07
N GLY A 184 -3.92 -3.91 40.32
CA GLY A 184 -3.85 -5.12 41.16
C GLY A 184 -2.72 -5.14 42.19
N GLY A 185 -2.14 -3.97 42.51
CA GLY A 185 -1.18 -3.82 43.61
C GLY A 185 0.28 -3.92 43.18
N VAL A 186 1.18 -3.94 44.18
CA VAL A 186 2.63 -3.74 44.03
C VAL A 186 3.28 -4.70 43.03
N THR A 187 2.83 -5.95 42.94
CA THR A 187 3.41 -6.96 42.06
C THR A 187 3.07 -6.77 40.58
N ASN A 188 2.11 -5.90 40.26
CA ASN A 188 1.51 -5.83 38.92
C ASN A 188 1.87 -4.55 38.14
N GLY A 189 2.74 -3.70 38.68
CA GLY A 189 3.22 -2.49 38.01
C GLY A 189 2.68 -1.18 38.60
N PHE A 190 2.89 -0.10 37.85
CA PHE A 190 2.43 1.25 38.18
C PHE A 190 1.23 1.63 37.30
N PRO A 191 0.05 1.93 37.89
CA PRO A 191 -1.15 2.26 37.12
C PRO A 191 -0.95 3.44 36.18
N ARG A 192 -1.29 3.27 34.90
CA ARG A 192 -1.26 4.37 33.92
C ARG A 192 -2.34 4.24 32.86
N GLN A 193 -2.77 5.38 32.32
CA GLN A 193 -3.64 5.46 31.15
C GLN A 193 -2.86 5.14 29.87
N THR A 194 -3.47 4.39 28.97
CA THR A 194 -2.94 4.04 27.64
C THR A 194 -4.09 3.64 26.73
N GLY A 195 -3.80 3.01 25.59
CA GLY A 195 -4.80 2.37 24.75
C GLY A 195 -4.18 1.49 23.70
N PHE A 196 -5.04 0.94 22.84
CA PHE A 196 -4.65 0.14 21.69
C PHE A 196 -5.03 0.83 20.40
N ASP A 197 -4.14 0.71 19.42
CA ASP A 197 -4.44 1.01 18.03
C ASP A 197 -4.47 -0.29 17.22
N ILE A 198 -5.03 -0.23 16.01
CA ILE A 198 -4.95 -1.36 15.09
C ILE A 198 -3.51 -1.52 14.59
N THR A 199 -3.00 -2.74 14.42
CA THR A 199 -1.58 -2.99 14.12
C THR A 199 -1.03 -2.19 12.93
N VAL A 200 -1.81 -2.02 11.87
CA VAL A 200 -1.41 -1.22 10.69
C VAL A 200 -1.23 0.28 10.94
N ALA A 201 -1.70 0.78 12.09
CA ALA A 201 -1.50 2.15 12.56
C ALA A 201 -0.18 2.33 13.34
N SER A 202 0.50 1.23 13.70
CA SER A 202 1.77 1.25 14.42
C SER A 202 2.86 2.01 13.66
N GLU A 203 3.68 2.78 14.37
CA GLU A 203 4.90 3.38 13.80
C GLU A 203 5.87 2.28 13.29
N VAL A 204 5.88 1.10 13.92
CA VAL A 204 6.64 -0.08 13.45
C VAL A 204 6.25 -0.46 12.02
N MET A 205 4.96 -0.39 11.68
CA MET A 205 4.49 -0.65 10.31
C MET A 205 5.04 0.39 9.33
N ALA A 206 5.00 1.68 9.70
CA ALA A 206 5.55 2.75 8.88
C ALA A 206 7.07 2.61 8.68
N ILE A 207 7.79 2.24 9.74
CA ILE A 207 9.23 1.99 9.72
C ILE A 207 9.58 0.80 8.83
N LEU A 208 8.90 -0.35 8.97
CA LEU A 208 9.10 -1.51 8.10
C LEU A 208 8.85 -1.15 6.63
N CYS A 209 7.84 -0.33 6.36
CA CYS A 209 7.53 0.08 5.00
C CYS A 209 8.53 1.09 4.40
N LEU A 210 9.34 1.77 5.21
CA LEU A 210 10.31 2.78 4.75
C LEU A 210 11.77 2.34 4.87
N ALA A 211 12.05 1.27 5.62
CA ALA A 211 13.40 0.78 5.81
C ALA A 211 13.95 0.14 4.53
N THR A 212 15.26 0.29 4.30
CA THR A 212 15.95 -0.24 3.11
C THR A 212 16.64 -1.58 3.32
N ASP A 213 16.91 -1.94 4.58
CA ASP A 213 17.47 -3.19 5.04
C ASP A 213 17.28 -3.32 6.57
N LEU A 214 17.74 -4.43 7.16
CA LEU A 214 17.61 -4.67 8.60
C LEU A 214 18.39 -3.68 9.46
N LYS A 215 19.49 -3.10 8.96
CA LYS A 215 20.28 -2.12 9.70
C LYS A 215 19.57 -0.77 9.76
N ASP A 216 19.00 -0.34 8.64
CA ASP A 216 18.14 0.86 8.60
C ASP A 216 16.86 0.65 9.43
N LEU A 217 16.29 -0.57 9.41
CA LEU A 217 15.16 -0.94 10.26
C LEU A 217 15.50 -0.76 11.75
N GLU A 218 16.58 -1.38 12.23
CA GLU A 218 17.01 -1.30 13.64
C GLU A 218 17.27 0.14 14.07
N LYS A 219 17.98 0.91 13.24
CA LYS A 219 18.23 2.33 13.52
C LYS A 219 16.93 3.12 13.67
N ARG A 220 15.97 2.94 12.75
CA ARG A 220 14.68 3.64 12.79
C ARG A 220 13.85 3.25 13.99
N LEU A 221 13.84 1.96 14.35
CA LEU A 221 13.18 1.48 15.56
C LEU A 221 13.80 2.14 16.79
N GLY A 222 15.13 2.21 16.86
CA GLY A 222 15.85 2.91 17.93
C GLY A 222 15.61 4.42 17.97
N ASP A 223 15.27 5.06 16.84
CA ASP A 223 14.97 6.49 16.70
C ASP A 223 13.54 6.89 17.10
N MET A 224 12.65 5.93 17.39
CA MET A 224 11.29 6.22 17.85
C MET A 224 11.28 6.87 19.23
N ILE A 225 10.51 7.96 19.40
CA ILE A 225 10.26 8.60 20.69
C ILE A 225 9.06 7.91 21.35
N VAL A 226 9.28 7.28 22.50
CA VAL A 226 8.28 6.42 23.16
C VAL A 226 7.69 7.03 24.43
N ALA A 227 8.44 7.94 25.05
CA ALA A 227 8.02 8.64 26.25
C ALA A 227 8.79 9.95 26.41
N SER A 228 8.49 10.69 27.48
CA SER A 228 9.28 11.84 27.90
C SER A 228 9.49 11.85 29.41
N ARG A 229 10.58 12.47 29.85
CA ARG A 229 10.83 12.77 31.25
C ARG A 229 9.92 13.90 31.73
N ARG A 230 9.96 14.21 33.04
CA ARG A 230 9.21 15.33 33.65
C ARG A 230 9.58 16.69 33.05
N ASP A 231 10.84 16.87 32.66
CA ASP A 231 11.36 18.06 32.00
C ASP A 231 11.05 18.11 30.48
N ARG A 232 10.31 17.12 29.96
CA ARG A 232 9.92 16.95 28.56
C ARG A 232 11.06 16.57 27.61
N THR A 233 12.23 16.18 28.12
CA THR A 233 13.25 15.56 27.27
C THR A 233 12.75 14.22 26.74
N PRO A 234 12.99 13.90 25.45
CA PRO A 234 12.51 12.66 24.85
C PRO A 234 13.25 11.44 25.41
N ILE A 235 12.56 10.31 25.39
CA ILE A 235 13.11 8.98 25.62
C ILE A 235 12.84 8.15 24.38
N TYR A 236 13.90 7.53 23.86
CA TYR A 236 13.88 6.76 22.64
C TYR A 236 13.77 5.26 22.92
N ALA A 237 13.29 4.46 21.95
CA ALA A 237 13.24 3.00 22.10
C ALA A 237 14.63 2.37 22.37
N ARG A 238 15.69 2.94 21.80
CA ARG A 238 17.09 2.53 22.08
C ARG A 238 17.52 2.77 23.52
N ASP A 239 16.95 3.76 24.21
CA ASP A 239 17.27 4.04 25.62
C ASP A 239 16.74 2.91 26.52
N ILE A 240 15.65 2.26 26.09
CA ILE A 240 15.05 1.05 26.68
C ILE A 240 15.73 -0.22 26.15
N LYS A 241 16.66 -0.11 25.19
CA LYS A 241 17.38 -1.22 24.53
C LYS A 241 16.44 -2.20 23.80
N ALA A 242 15.34 -1.69 23.25
CA ALA A 242 14.31 -2.51 22.59
C ALA A 242 14.56 -2.73 21.09
N ASP A 243 15.30 -1.83 20.44
CA ASP A 243 15.57 -1.80 19.00
C ASP A 243 16.10 -3.13 18.44
N GLY A 244 17.17 -3.68 19.01
CA GLY A 244 17.74 -4.95 18.55
C GLY A 244 16.75 -6.13 18.66
N ALA A 245 16.00 -6.20 19.76
CA ALA A 245 15.03 -7.27 19.98
C ALA A 245 13.81 -7.16 19.04
N MET A 246 13.34 -5.94 18.79
CA MET A 246 12.29 -5.69 17.79
C MET A 246 12.74 -6.05 16.38
N THR A 247 13.99 -5.74 16.01
CA THR A 247 14.56 -6.10 14.70
C THR A 247 14.58 -7.61 14.49
N VAL A 248 14.95 -8.38 15.53
CA VAL A 248 14.94 -9.86 15.45
C VAL A 248 13.52 -10.39 15.21
N LEU A 249 12.50 -9.84 15.89
CA LEU A 249 11.10 -10.23 15.66
C LEU A 249 10.61 -9.92 14.24
N LEU A 250 11.20 -8.90 13.60
CA LEU A 250 10.81 -8.45 12.26
C LEU A 250 11.70 -9.03 11.14
N LYS A 251 12.72 -9.82 11.48
CA LYS A 251 13.74 -10.30 10.52
C LYS A 251 13.11 -10.93 9.27
N ASP A 252 12.19 -11.88 9.47
CA ASP A 252 11.54 -12.58 8.36
C ASP A 252 10.38 -11.76 7.78
N ALA A 253 9.71 -10.97 8.61
CA ALA A 253 8.65 -10.05 8.18
C ALA A 253 9.16 -8.90 7.29
N MET A 254 10.47 -8.68 7.22
CA MET A 254 11.09 -7.69 6.32
C MET A 254 11.25 -8.21 4.88
N GLN A 255 11.18 -9.52 4.68
CA GLN A 255 11.29 -10.16 3.38
C GLN A 255 9.95 -10.07 2.61
N PRO A 256 9.93 -9.52 1.38
CA PRO A 256 8.71 -9.40 0.57
C PRO A 256 8.08 -10.76 0.26
N ASN A 257 6.75 -10.78 0.26
CA ASN A 257 5.97 -11.97 -0.06
C ASN A 257 5.63 -12.01 -1.55
N LEU A 258 6.19 -12.98 -2.26
CA LEU A 258 5.87 -13.30 -3.65
C LEU A 258 4.56 -14.10 -3.70
N VAL A 259 3.65 -13.61 -4.52
CA VAL A 259 2.38 -14.22 -4.92
C VAL A 259 2.16 -13.98 -6.41
N GLN A 260 0.94 -14.22 -6.91
CA GLN A 260 0.63 -14.07 -8.33
C GLN A 260 -0.78 -13.51 -8.57
N THR A 261 -1.02 -13.00 -9.77
CA THR A 261 -2.36 -12.63 -10.24
C THR A 261 -3.14 -13.86 -10.72
N LEU A 262 -4.43 -13.68 -11.04
CA LEU A 262 -5.24 -14.71 -11.70
C LEU A 262 -4.64 -15.21 -13.02
N GLU A 263 -3.87 -14.35 -13.71
CA GLU A 263 -3.16 -14.66 -14.96
C GLU A 263 -1.72 -15.14 -14.72
N ASN A 264 -1.39 -15.50 -13.48
CA ASN A 264 -0.09 -16.00 -13.05
C ASN A 264 1.06 -14.99 -13.25
N ASN A 265 0.77 -13.69 -13.25
CA ASN A 265 1.81 -12.66 -13.26
C ASN A 265 2.34 -12.40 -11.84
N PRO A 266 3.64 -12.12 -11.68
CA PRO A 266 4.27 -11.97 -10.37
C PRO A 266 3.81 -10.70 -9.63
N ALA A 267 3.52 -10.85 -8.34
CA ALA A 267 3.15 -9.75 -7.47
C ALA A 267 3.82 -9.85 -6.08
N PHE A 268 4.28 -8.71 -5.56
CA PHE A 268 4.64 -8.58 -4.15
C PHE A 268 3.50 -7.95 -3.35
N VAL A 269 3.22 -8.55 -2.20
CA VAL A 269 2.31 -8.04 -1.17
C VAL A 269 3.12 -7.86 0.10
N HIS A 270 3.42 -6.62 0.49
CA HIS A 270 4.31 -6.41 1.63
C HIS A 270 4.11 -5.06 2.32
N GLY A 271 3.84 -5.11 3.62
CA GLY A 271 3.53 -3.95 4.44
C GLY A 271 2.17 -3.33 4.11
N GLY A 272 1.64 -2.51 5.01
CA GLY A 272 0.32 -1.91 4.84
C GLY A 272 0.02 -0.80 5.85
N PRO A 273 0.77 0.32 5.84
CA PRO A 273 0.53 1.42 6.76
C PRO A 273 -0.75 2.16 6.37
N PHE A 274 -1.32 2.84 7.36
CA PHE A 274 -2.35 3.84 7.12
C PHE A 274 -1.86 4.97 6.19
N ALA A 275 -2.80 5.59 5.47
CA ALA A 275 -2.53 6.65 4.51
C ALA A 275 -2.92 8.05 5.05
N ASN A 276 -3.42 8.15 6.28
CA ASN A 276 -3.71 9.40 6.98
C ASN A 276 -2.57 9.76 7.95
N ILE A 277 -2.34 8.94 8.98
CA ILE A 277 -1.26 9.14 9.98
C ILE A 277 0.12 8.65 9.50
N ALA A 278 0.15 7.91 8.39
CA ALA A 278 1.37 7.45 7.73
C ALA A 278 1.23 7.64 6.20
N HIS A 279 2.17 7.06 5.45
CA HIS A 279 2.36 7.33 4.02
C HIS A 279 1.58 6.41 3.07
N GLY A 280 0.92 5.37 3.58
CA GLY A 280 -0.07 4.61 2.79
C GLY A 280 0.45 3.77 1.63
N CYS A 281 1.73 3.38 1.62
CA CYS A 281 2.35 2.62 0.53
C CYS A 281 2.79 1.23 0.99
N ASN A 282 2.96 0.29 0.06
CA ASN A 282 3.69 -0.95 0.35
C ASN A 282 5.17 -0.64 0.63
N SER A 283 5.91 -1.62 1.15
CA SER A 283 7.30 -1.42 1.55
C SER A 283 8.24 -0.93 0.43
N VAL A 284 9.26 -0.18 0.84
CA VAL A 284 10.41 0.20 0.01
C VAL A 284 11.10 -1.04 -0.52
N ILE A 285 11.45 -2.02 0.34
CA ILE A 285 12.15 -3.24 -0.08
C ILE A 285 11.42 -3.97 -1.21
N ALA A 286 10.11 -4.21 -1.09
CA ALA A 286 9.36 -4.87 -2.17
C ALA A 286 9.43 -4.10 -3.48
N THR A 287 9.29 -2.77 -3.42
CA THR A 287 9.29 -1.91 -4.61
C THR A 287 10.67 -1.85 -5.26
N THR A 288 11.73 -1.66 -4.46
CA THR A 288 13.11 -1.61 -4.96
C THR A 288 13.54 -2.97 -5.50
N THR A 289 13.18 -4.07 -4.84
CA THR A 289 13.49 -5.42 -5.32
C THR A 289 12.76 -5.69 -6.64
N ALA A 290 11.46 -5.40 -6.75
CA ALA A 290 10.72 -5.57 -8.00
C ALA A 290 11.36 -4.78 -9.16
N LEU A 291 11.85 -3.56 -8.90
CA LEU A 291 12.54 -2.75 -9.91
C LEU A 291 13.84 -3.39 -10.42
N LYS A 292 14.46 -4.30 -9.65
CA LYS A 292 15.64 -5.07 -10.08
C LYS A 292 15.29 -6.35 -10.83
N LEU A 293 14.03 -6.77 -10.83
CA LEU A 293 13.55 -8.05 -11.36
C LEU A 293 12.72 -7.91 -12.64
N ALA A 294 12.05 -6.77 -12.81
CA ALA A 294 11.12 -6.51 -13.88
C ALA A 294 11.44 -5.21 -14.64
N ASP A 295 11.02 -5.14 -15.89
CA ASP A 295 11.15 -3.95 -16.73
C ASP A 295 10.14 -2.87 -16.33
N TYR A 296 8.99 -3.27 -15.75
CA TYR A 296 7.96 -2.37 -15.24
C TYR A 296 7.47 -2.83 -13.86
N VAL A 297 7.29 -1.89 -12.95
CA VAL A 297 6.74 -2.12 -11.62
C VAL A 297 5.53 -1.23 -11.43
N VAL A 298 4.37 -1.85 -11.29
CA VAL A 298 3.11 -1.17 -11.00
C VAL A 298 2.86 -1.23 -9.50
N THR A 299 2.78 -0.07 -8.86
CA THR A 299 2.48 0.04 -7.43
C THR A 299 1.40 1.08 -7.18
N GLU A 300 0.93 1.19 -5.94
CA GLU A 300 -0.14 2.10 -5.57
C GLU A 300 0.05 2.74 -4.19
N ALA A 301 -0.71 3.80 -3.95
CA ALA A 301 -0.80 4.44 -2.64
C ALA A 301 -2.26 4.56 -2.16
N GLY A 302 -2.49 4.49 -0.85
CA GLY A 302 -3.82 4.55 -0.23
C GLY A 302 -4.54 5.89 -0.41
N PHE A 303 -5.87 5.90 -0.30
CA PHE A 303 -6.72 7.08 -0.60
C PHE A 303 -6.55 7.63 -2.03
N GLY A 304 -6.88 8.91 -2.24
CA GLY A 304 -6.71 9.62 -3.52
C GLY A 304 -5.32 10.24 -3.67
N ALA A 305 -5.07 10.92 -4.78
CA ALA A 305 -3.77 11.49 -5.10
C ALA A 305 -3.32 12.63 -4.16
N ASP A 306 -4.29 13.32 -3.55
CA ASP A 306 -4.09 14.36 -2.53
C ASP A 306 -3.42 13.86 -1.24
N LEU A 307 -3.61 12.59 -0.90
CA LEU A 307 -2.98 11.96 0.27
C LEU A 307 -1.95 10.90 -0.14
N GLY A 308 -2.37 9.89 -0.89
CA GLY A 308 -1.55 8.74 -1.22
C GLY A 308 -0.41 9.08 -2.15
N ALA A 309 -0.73 9.71 -3.29
CA ALA A 309 0.31 10.05 -4.27
C ALA A 309 1.25 11.13 -3.73
N GLU A 310 0.71 12.17 -3.06
CA GLU A 310 1.51 13.18 -2.38
C GLU A 310 2.55 12.54 -1.44
N LYS A 311 2.13 11.64 -0.55
CA LYS A 311 3.03 10.96 0.39
C LYS A 311 3.96 9.95 -0.28
N PHE A 312 3.50 9.27 -1.33
CA PHE A 312 4.36 8.40 -2.14
C PHE A 312 5.52 9.21 -2.74
N MET A 313 5.24 10.38 -3.30
CA MET A 313 6.23 11.23 -3.95
C MET A 313 7.12 11.95 -2.94
N ASN A 314 6.54 12.62 -1.95
CA ASN A 314 7.28 13.46 -1.01
C ASN A 314 7.96 12.68 0.12
N ILE A 315 7.47 11.48 0.47
CA ILE A 315 8.03 10.66 1.56
C ILE A 315 8.73 9.42 1.00
N LYS A 316 7.99 8.49 0.37
CA LYS A 316 8.57 7.21 -0.06
C LYS A 316 9.65 7.39 -1.13
N CYS A 317 9.36 8.13 -2.19
CA CYS A 317 10.31 8.37 -3.27
C CYS A 317 11.53 9.14 -2.78
N ARG A 318 11.32 10.19 -1.99
CA ARG A 318 12.41 10.96 -1.37
C ARG A 318 13.32 10.09 -0.51
N LYS A 319 12.76 9.27 0.40
CA LYS A 319 13.54 8.44 1.33
C LYS A 319 14.25 7.26 0.63
N ALA A 320 13.66 6.73 -0.43
CA ALA A 320 14.17 5.54 -1.14
C ALA A 320 14.93 5.86 -2.44
N GLY A 321 15.06 7.15 -2.81
CA GLY A 321 15.67 7.55 -4.08
C GLY A 321 14.93 7.02 -5.31
N LEU A 322 13.60 6.91 -5.23
CA LEU A 322 12.75 6.46 -6.34
C LEU A 322 12.30 7.66 -7.19
N ALA A 323 12.09 7.42 -8.47
CA ALA A 323 11.50 8.37 -9.40
C ALA A 323 10.49 7.64 -10.29
N PRO A 324 9.19 7.96 -10.22
CA PRO A 324 8.19 7.34 -11.08
C PRO A 324 8.28 7.86 -12.51
N ASP A 325 8.11 6.96 -13.47
CA ASP A 325 8.11 7.23 -14.90
C ASP A 325 6.71 7.62 -15.42
N CYS A 326 5.65 7.17 -14.74
CA CYS A 326 4.26 7.44 -15.10
C CYS A 326 3.33 7.35 -13.88
N VAL A 327 2.29 8.19 -13.85
CA VAL A 327 1.18 8.07 -12.91
C VAL A 327 -0.11 7.72 -13.65
N VAL A 328 -0.81 6.69 -13.17
CA VAL A 328 -2.16 6.34 -13.59
C VAL A 328 -3.15 6.86 -12.54
N LEU A 329 -4.02 7.79 -12.95
CA LEU A 329 -5.07 8.36 -12.11
C LEU A 329 -6.41 7.70 -12.40
N VAL A 330 -6.88 6.88 -11.46
CA VAL A 330 -8.12 6.11 -11.60
C VAL A 330 -9.36 6.96 -11.30
N ALA A 331 -10.36 6.87 -12.17
CA ALA A 331 -11.67 7.49 -12.01
C ALA A 331 -12.79 6.55 -12.50
N THR A 332 -14.03 6.81 -12.07
CA THR A 332 -15.24 6.15 -12.58
C THR A 332 -16.30 7.19 -12.88
N ILE A 333 -17.19 6.90 -13.83
CA ILE A 333 -18.32 7.77 -14.17
C ILE A 333 -19.22 7.98 -12.96
N ARG A 334 -19.48 6.92 -12.19
CA ARG A 334 -20.27 6.98 -10.95
C ARG A 334 -19.65 7.90 -9.91
N ALA A 335 -18.33 7.89 -9.72
CA ALA A 335 -17.69 8.80 -8.78
C ALA A 335 -17.69 10.25 -9.30
N MET A 336 -17.60 10.48 -10.62
CA MET A 336 -17.82 11.81 -11.19
C MET A 336 -19.23 12.31 -10.89
N LYS A 337 -20.27 11.49 -11.12
CA LYS A 337 -21.65 11.84 -10.75
C LYS A 337 -21.81 12.20 -9.26
N MET A 338 -21.17 11.44 -8.36
CA MET A 338 -21.19 11.76 -6.92
C MET A 338 -20.54 13.11 -6.60
N ASN A 339 -19.37 13.38 -7.18
CA ASN A 339 -18.71 14.69 -7.03
C ASN A 339 -19.52 15.83 -7.65
N GLY A 340 -20.35 15.54 -8.66
CA GLY A 340 -21.33 16.45 -9.23
C GLY A 340 -22.64 16.61 -8.45
N GLY A 341 -22.77 15.97 -7.28
CA GLY A 341 -23.92 16.11 -6.39
C GLY A 341 -24.96 14.99 -6.44
N VAL A 342 -24.75 13.92 -7.21
CA VAL A 342 -25.67 12.78 -7.28
C VAL A 342 -25.50 11.86 -6.07
N ALA A 343 -26.60 11.55 -5.38
CA ALA A 343 -26.58 10.64 -4.24
C ALA A 343 -26.23 9.20 -4.67
N LYS A 344 -25.66 8.41 -3.74
CA LYS A 344 -25.23 7.02 -4.01
C LYS A 344 -26.33 6.15 -4.63
N ALA A 345 -27.58 6.34 -4.21
CA ALA A 345 -28.73 5.56 -4.65
C ALA A 345 -29.11 5.83 -6.12
N ASP A 346 -28.78 7.02 -6.64
CA ASP A 346 -29.29 7.52 -7.92
C ASP A 346 -28.25 7.45 -9.05
N LEU A 347 -27.14 6.75 -8.83
CA LEU A 347 -26.02 6.67 -9.79
C LEU A 347 -26.30 5.83 -11.04
N GLY A 348 -27.47 5.19 -11.12
CA GLY A 348 -27.80 4.25 -12.19
C GLY A 348 -28.26 4.88 -13.50
N ALA A 349 -28.85 6.08 -13.46
CA ALA A 349 -29.29 6.78 -14.66
C ALA A 349 -28.13 7.58 -15.27
N GLU A 350 -28.21 7.79 -16.60
CA GLU A 350 -27.31 8.70 -17.31
C GLU A 350 -27.48 10.13 -16.75
N ASN A 351 -26.35 10.80 -16.48
CA ASN A 351 -26.34 12.22 -16.11
C ASN A 351 -25.01 12.88 -16.50
N VAL A 352 -24.91 13.27 -17.78
CA VAL A 352 -23.70 13.92 -18.35
C VAL A 352 -23.37 15.24 -17.64
N ASP A 353 -24.37 16.02 -17.24
CA ASP A 353 -24.15 17.31 -16.57
C ASP A 353 -23.52 17.12 -15.18
N ALA A 354 -23.99 16.13 -14.41
CA ALA A 354 -23.37 15.77 -13.14
C ALA A 354 -21.95 15.23 -13.32
N VAL A 355 -21.69 14.45 -14.37
CA VAL A 355 -20.33 14.00 -14.71
C VAL A 355 -19.41 15.21 -14.95
N LYS A 356 -19.83 16.16 -15.80
CA LYS A 356 -19.06 17.38 -16.07
C LYS A 356 -18.84 18.22 -14.81
N ALA A 357 -19.85 18.39 -13.97
CA ALA A 357 -19.74 19.10 -12.70
C ALA A 357 -18.73 18.43 -11.75
N GLY A 358 -18.72 17.10 -11.70
CA GLY A 358 -17.79 16.32 -10.87
C GLY A 358 -16.36 16.27 -11.38
N CYS A 359 -16.12 16.51 -12.67
CA CYS A 359 -14.80 16.49 -13.28
C CYS A 359 -13.82 17.51 -12.67
N ALA A 360 -14.30 18.56 -12.00
CA ALA A 360 -13.46 19.49 -11.24
C ALA A 360 -12.56 18.79 -10.21
N ASN A 361 -13.03 17.69 -9.60
CA ASN A 361 -12.23 16.88 -8.70
C ASN A 361 -11.06 16.21 -9.45
N LEU A 362 -11.36 15.58 -10.59
CA LEU A 362 -10.37 14.93 -11.46
C LEU A 362 -9.34 15.93 -11.98
N GLY A 363 -9.78 17.11 -12.46
CA GLY A 363 -8.91 18.17 -12.95
C GLY A 363 -7.93 18.68 -11.89
N ARG A 364 -8.39 18.83 -10.64
CA ARG A 364 -7.50 19.19 -9.52
C ARG A 364 -6.41 18.14 -9.29
N HIS A 365 -6.76 16.86 -9.32
CA HIS A 365 -5.78 15.78 -9.15
C HIS A 365 -4.77 15.72 -10.31
N ILE A 366 -5.22 15.90 -11.56
CA ILE A 366 -4.32 16.01 -12.73
C ILE A 366 -3.34 17.17 -12.53
N GLY A 367 -3.85 18.36 -12.16
CA GLY A 367 -3.02 19.54 -11.92
C GLY A 367 -2.02 19.35 -10.77
N ASN A 368 -2.41 18.69 -9.69
CA ASN A 368 -1.53 18.38 -8.57
C ASN A 368 -0.42 17.39 -8.96
N LEU A 369 -0.76 16.32 -9.66
CA LEU A 369 0.21 15.32 -10.11
C LEU A 369 1.23 15.89 -11.09
N LYS A 370 0.79 16.79 -11.99
CA LYS A 370 1.68 17.50 -12.92
C LYS A 370 2.72 18.38 -12.22
N GLN A 371 2.44 18.90 -11.02
CA GLN A 371 3.41 19.71 -10.26
C GLN A 371 4.65 18.90 -9.84
N PHE A 372 4.54 17.58 -9.76
CA PHE A 372 5.70 16.71 -9.51
C PHE A 372 6.57 16.48 -10.76
N GLY A 373 6.18 16.97 -11.94
CA GLY A 373 6.92 16.76 -13.18
C GLY A 373 6.76 15.36 -13.78
N VAL A 374 5.75 14.58 -13.37
CA VAL A 374 5.53 13.20 -13.82
C VAL A 374 4.36 13.15 -14.82
N PRO A 375 4.48 12.43 -15.96
CA PRO A 375 3.37 12.22 -16.89
C PRO A 375 2.18 11.50 -16.24
N VAL A 376 0.97 11.98 -16.53
CA VAL A 376 -0.28 11.46 -15.98
C VAL A 376 -1.15 10.92 -17.11
N VAL A 377 -1.71 9.72 -16.90
CA VAL A 377 -2.79 9.14 -17.73
C VAL A 377 -3.97 8.81 -16.84
N VAL A 378 -5.18 9.09 -17.29
CA VAL A 378 -6.42 8.78 -16.56
C VAL A 378 -6.91 7.40 -16.99
N ALA A 379 -7.17 6.51 -16.04
CA ALA A 379 -7.85 5.25 -16.28
C ALA A 379 -9.31 5.36 -15.85
N ILE A 380 -10.23 5.24 -16.81
CA ILE A 380 -11.66 5.19 -16.53
C ILE A 380 -12.05 3.72 -16.33
N ASN A 381 -12.29 3.33 -15.08
CA ASN A 381 -12.78 1.99 -14.78
C ASN A 381 -14.24 1.88 -15.21
N HIS A 382 -14.46 1.10 -16.27
CA HIS A 382 -15.77 0.95 -16.91
C HIS A 382 -16.75 0.16 -16.04
N PHE A 383 -17.94 0.70 -15.85
CA PHE A 383 -19.06 0.00 -15.23
C PHE A 383 -20.18 -0.27 -16.26
N VAL A 384 -20.93 -1.36 -16.06
CA VAL A 384 -21.93 -1.87 -17.05
C VAL A 384 -23.00 -0.83 -17.43
N LYS A 385 -23.28 0.14 -16.55
CA LYS A 385 -24.29 1.18 -16.76
C LYS A 385 -23.72 2.51 -17.26
N ASP A 386 -22.41 2.61 -17.44
CA ASP A 386 -21.79 3.83 -17.94
C ASP A 386 -22.17 3.99 -19.42
N THR A 387 -22.61 5.18 -19.81
CA THR A 387 -22.97 5.44 -21.21
C THR A 387 -21.81 6.04 -21.98
N GLU A 388 -21.82 5.90 -23.31
CA GLU A 388 -20.81 6.49 -24.18
C GLU A 388 -20.75 8.02 -24.04
N ALA A 389 -21.90 8.67 -23.82
CA ALA A 389 -21.98 10.12 -23.62
C ALA A 389 -21.31 10.56 -22.31
N GLU A 390 -21.49 9.81 -21.22
CA GLU A 390 -20.82 10.07 -19.95
C GLU A 390 -19.30 9.87 -20.05
N ILE A 391 -18.86 8.80 -20.72
CA ILE A 391 -17.45 8.50 -20.96
C ILE A 391 -16.80 9.61 -21.80
N ALA A 392 -17.42 9.97 -22.93
CA ALA A 392 -16.92 11.02 -23.81
C ALA A 392 -16.81 12.39 -23.10
N ALA A 393 -17.70 12.69 -22.15
CA ALA A 393 -17.61 13.91 -21.36
C ALA A 393 -16.36 13.94 -20.46
N VAL A 394 -15.99 12.80 -19.85
CA VAL A 394 -14.74 12.70 -19.07
C VAL A 394 -13.52 12.77 -19.99
N GLU A 395 -13.53 12.07 -21.11
CA GLU A 395 -12.41 12.10 -22.09
C GLU A 395 -12.15 13.52 -22.60
N ALA A 396 -13.22 14.24 -22.99
CA ALA A 396 -13.11 15.64 -23.42
C ALA A 396 -12.52 16.53 -22.33
N TYR A 397 -13.02 16.42 -21.09
CA TYR A 397 -12.51 17.21 -19.97
C TYR A 397 -11.03 16.91 -19.69
N VAL A 398 -10.62 15.63 -19.69
CA VAL A 398 -9.23 15.22 -19.45
C VAL A 398 -8.30 15.73 -20.55
N ALA A 399 -8.77 15.76 -21.81
CA ALA A 399 -8.03 16.32 -22.93
C ALA A 399 -7.79 17.84 -22.76
N GLU A 400 -8.79 18.59 -22.27
CA GLU A 400 -8.64 20.02 -21.95
C GLU A 400 -7.58 20.26 -20.85
N GLN A 401 -7.40 19.30 -19.94
CA GLN A 401 -6.34 19.35 -18.92
C GLN A 401 -4.96 18.97 -19.47
N GLY A 402 -4.83 18.66 -20.77
CA GLY A 402 -3.58 18.20 -21.40
C GLY A 402 -3.13 16.83 -20.89
N SER A 403 -4.07 15.95 -20.61
CA SER A 403 -3.87 14.55 -20.25
C SER A 403 -4.73 13.69 -21.19
N GLU A 404 -4.57 12.37 -21.14
CA GLU A 404 -5.44 11.44 -21.86
C GLU A 404 -6.22 10.55 -20.89
N ALA A 405 -7.42 10.14 -21.29
CA ALA A 405 -8.24 9.19 -20.55
C ALA A 405 -8.44 7.92 -21.37
N ILE A 406 -8.31 6.77 -20.72
CA ILE A 406 -8.40 5.45 -21.35
C ILE A 406 -9.39 4.61 -20.55
N VAL A 407 -10.42 4.15 -21.23
CA VAL A 407 -11.39 3.21 -20.65
C VAL A 407 -10.72 1.86 -20.42
N SER A 408 -10.89 1.30 -19.22
CA SER A 408 -10.40 -0.02 -18.88
C SER A 408 -11.51 -0.91 -18.34
N LYS A 409 -11.56 -2.13 -18.88
CA LYS A 409 -12.55 -3.19 -18.58
C LYS A 409 -11.92 -4.40 -17.88
N HIS A 410 -10.74 -4.23 -17.28
CA HIS A 410 -9.98 -5.33 -16.65
C HIS A 410 -10.76 -6.09 -15.55
N TRP A 411 -11.68 -5.42 -14.87
CA TRP A 411 -12.57 -6.08 -13.92
C TRP A 411 -13.39 -7.20 -14.57
N ALA A 412 -13.87 -7.01 -15.81
CA ALA A 412 -14.66 -7.98 -16.54
C ALA A 412 -13.81 -8.90 -17.43
N ASP A 413 -12.75 -8.37 -18.04
CA ASP A 413 -12.04 -9.00 -19.15
C ASP A 413 -10.56 -9.32 -18.86
N GLY A 414 -10.08 -9.13 -17.63
CA GLY A 414 -8.67 -9.34 -17.26
C GLY A 414 -7.72 -8.45 -18.06
N SER A 415 -6.56 -8.97 -18.43
CA SER A 415 -5.54 -8.25 -19.23
C SER A 415 -6.06 -7.71 -20.56
N LYS A 416 -7.00 -8.42 -21.21
CA LYS A 416 -7.63 -7.94 -22.45
C LYS A 416 -8.35 -6.60 -22.25
N GLY A 417 -8.93 -6.40 -21.07
CA GLY A 417 -9.62 -5.17 -20.70
C GLY A 417 -8.70 -4.00 -20.34
N SER A 418 -7.39 -4.22 -20.19
CA SER A 418 -6.39 -3.19 -19.87
C SER A 418 -5.34 -3.00 -20.95
N GLU A 419 -5.41 -3.71 -22.07
CA GLU A 419 -4.37 -3.67 -23.12
C GLU A 419 -4.09 -2.25 -23.64
N ALA A 420 -5.13 -1.46 -23.92
CA ALA A 420 -4.98 -0.08 -24.37
C ALA A 420 -4.27 0.80 -23.33
N LEU A 421 -4.65 0.67 -22.05
CA LEU A 421 -4.00 1.38 -20.95
C LEU A 421 -2.55 0.95 -20.80
N ALA A 422 -2.27 -0.35 -20.87
CA ALA A 422 -0.93 -0.92 -20.75
C ALA A 422 0.01 -0.46 -21.86
N ARG A 423 -0.44 -0.46 -23.12
CA ARG A 423 0.34 0.05 -24.27
C ARG A 423 0.72 1.50 -24.03
N ARG A 424 -0.27 2.32 -23.64
CA ARG A 424 -0.02 3.74 -23.48
C ARG A 424 0.88 4.07 -22.30
N VAL A 425 0.69 3.39 -21.16
CA VAL A 425 1.58 3.52 -19.99
C VAL A 425 3.01 3.11 -20.35
N ALA A 426 3.19 2.02 -21.10
CA ALA A 426 4.53 1.59 -21.54
C ALA A 426 5.19 2.63 -22.44
N GLU A 427 4.47 3.19 -23.42
CA GLU A 427 4.99 4.27 -24.29
C GLU A 427 5.44 5.50 -23.49
N ILE A 428 4.62 5.93 -22.52
CA ILE A 428 4.94 7.06 -21.65
C ILE A 428 6.18 6.77 -20.82
N ALA A 429 6.23 5.61 -20.15
CA ALA A 429 7.34 5.23 -19.31
C ALA A 429 8.66 5.06 -20.09
N ASP A 430 8.58 4.53 -21.31
CA ASP A 430 9.74 4.33 -22.20
C ASP A 430 10.25 5.65 -22.80
N SER A 431 9.39 6.68 -22.90
CA SER A 431 9.76 7.97 -23.48
C SER A 431 10.80 8.76 -22.68
N GLY A 432 11.00 8.43 -21.40
CA GLY A 432 11.94 9.14 -20.52
C GLY A 432 11.53 10.59 -20.20
N ARG A 433 10.27 10.96 -20.40
CA ARG A 433 9.77 12.33 -20.21
C ARG A 433 9.58 12.75 -18.75
N SER A 434 9.60 11.81 -17.80
CA SER A 434 9.44 12.13 -16.38
C SER A 434 10.59 13.00 -15.88
N GLN A 435 10.25 14.11 -15.24
CA GLN A 435 11.18 15.04 -14.59
C GLN A 435 10.82 15.15 -13.11
N PHE A 436 10.66 14.00 -12.47
CA PHE A 436 10.19 13.91 -11.09
C PHE A 436 10.98 14.81 -10.14
N SER A 437 10.25 15.64 -9.38
CA SER A 437 10.77 16.38 -8.23
C SER A 437 9.73 16.42 -7.11
N PRO A 438 10.13 16.29 -5.83
CA PRO A 438 9.26 16.59 -4.70
C PRO A 438 8.77 18.06 -4.71
N LEU A 439 7.63 18.33 -4.05
CA LEU A 439 6.99 19.66 -4.07
C LEU A 439 7.67 20.69 -3.18
N TYR A 440 8.45 20.25 -2.20
CA TYR A 440 9.12 21.10 -1.23
C TYR A 440 10.53 20.57 -0.93
N PRO A 441 11.51 21.45 -0.63
CA PRO A 441 12.85 21.03 -0.26
C PRO A 441 12.91 20.54 1.20
N ASP A 442 14.01 19.87 1.57
CA ASP A 442 14.19 19.30 2.92
C ASP A 442 14.42 20.35 4.02
N ASP A 443 14.90 21.53 3.65
CA ASP A 443 15.22 22.64 4.55
C ASP A 443 14.03 23.59 4.80
N MET A 444 12.89 23.35 4.16
CA MET A 444 11.65 24.08 4.42
C MET A 444 11.14 23.74 5.82
N GLY A 445 10.89 24.76 6.65
CA GLY A 445 10.34 24.60 8.00
C GLY A 445 8.93 24.01 7.99
N LEU A 446 8.58 23.32 9.10
CA LEU A 446 7.24 22.73 9.33
C LEU A 446 6.15 23.77 9.55
#